data_AF-A0A1I6F4L6-F1
#
_entry.id   AF-A0A1I6F4L6-F1
#
_cell.length_a   1.000
_cell.length_b   1.000
_cell.length_c   1.000
_cell.angle_alpha   90.00
_cell.angle_beta   90.00
_cell.angle_gamma   90.00
#
_symmetry.space_group_name_H-M   'P 1'
#
loop_
_entity.id
_entity.type
_entity.pdbx_description
1 polymer ?
#
loop_
_entity_poly.entity_id
_entity_poly.type
_entity_poly.pdbx_seq_one_letter_code
_entity_poly.pdbx_strand_id
1 'polypeptide(L)' 'MMWHPMHLHGHTFQLPGGPRKDTAIVLPGQTVVCDFDADNPGQWMVHCHNTYHAEAGMATTLGYQT' A
#
# COMPACT_ATOMS: atom_id res chain seq x y z
N MET A 1 -5.92 -17.27 9.43
CA MET A 1 -6.35 -16.00 8.80
C MET A 1 -5.53 -14.89 9.43
N MET A 2 -4.83 -14.09 8.61
CA MET A 2 -3.88 -13.08 9.07
C MET A 2 -4.23 -11.71 8.49
N TRP A 3 -3.83 -10.66 9.18
CA TRP A 3 -3.91 -9.29 8.68
C TRP A 3 -2.64 -8.94 7.90
N HIS A 4 -2.77 -8.06 6.91
CA HIS A 4 -1.67 -7.66 6.03
C HIS A 4 -1.48 -6.14 6.10
N PRO A 5 -0.37 -5.64 6.67
CA PRO A 5 -0.05 -4.23 6.60
C PRO A 5 0.42 -3.92 5.18
N MET A 6 -0.37 -3.24 4.36
CA MET A 6 -0.03 -2.90 2.98
C MET A 6 0.64 -1.53 2.93
N HIS A 7 1.83 -1.46 2.33
CA HIS A 7 2.65 -0.25 2.19
C HIS A 7 2.80 0.13 0.71
N LEU A 8 2.71 1.43 0.40
CA LEU A 8 2.96 2.00 -0.92
C LEU A 8 4.21 2.89 -0.89
N HIS A 9 5.21 2.55 -1.69
CA HIS A 9 6.42 3.36 -1.84
C HIS A 9 6.16 4.66 -2.59
N GLY A 10 6.98 5.67 -2.32
CA GLY A 10 7.00 6.95 -3.06
C GLY A 10 5.81 7.88 -2.79
N HIS A 11 4.83 7.45 -1.99
CA HIS A 11 3.60 8.20 -1.72
C HIS A 11 3.16 8.05 -0.26
N THR A 12 2.33 9.00 0.16
CA THR A 12 1.42 8.81 1.29
C THR A 12 -0.01 8.87 0.75
N PHE A 13 -0.95 8.23 1.45
CA PHE A 13 -2.36 8.18 1.08
C PHE A 13 -3.25 8.59 2.25
N GLN A 14 -4.40 9.15 1.92
CA GLN A 14 -5.45 9.55 2.84
C GLN A 14 -6.42 8.39 3.07
N LEU A 15 -6.70 8.04 4.33
CA LEU A 15 -7.80 7.13 4.67
C LEU A 15 -9.13 7.90 4.84
N PRO A 16 -10.28 7.30 4.52
CA PRO A 16 -11.59 7.93 4.72
C PRO A 16 -11.80 8.37 6.18
N GLY A 17 -11.88 9.68 6.43
CA GLY A 17 -12.02 10.25 7.78
C GLY A 17 -10.86 9.93 8.73
N GLY A 18 -9.73 9.43 8.22
CA GLY A 18 -8.60 8.94 9.02
C GLY A 18 -7.31 9.76 8.82
N PRO A 19 -6.17 9.26 9.30
CA PRO A 19 -4.87 9.91 9.07
C PRO A 19 -4.37 9.70 7.64
N ARG A 20 -3.54 10.64 7.17
CA ARG A 20 -2.66 10.43 6.01
C ARG A 20 -1.43 9.64 6.43
N LYS A 21 -1.10 8.56 5.71
CA LYS A 21 0.02 7.64 6.01
C LYS A 21 0.42 6.84 4.78
N ASP A 22 1.47 6.04 4.87
CA ASP A 22 1.97 5.19 3.77
C ASP A 22 1.66 3.69 3.94
N THR A 23 1.10 3.29 5.09
CA THR A 23 0.88 1.87 5.43
C THR A 23 -0.44 1.66 6.17
N ALA A 24 -1.27 0.70 5.72
CA ALA A 24 -2.55 0.38 6.34
C ALA A 24 -2.77 -1.13 6.53
N ILE A 25 -3.40 -1.52 7.64
CA ILE A 25 -3.75 -2.91 7.91
C ILE A 25 -5.00 -3.29 7.10
N VAL A 26 -4.88 -4.32 6.28
CA VAL A 26 -6.01 -5.00 5.64
C VAL A 26 -6.36 -6.25 6.45
N LEU A 27 -7.57 -6.28 7.01
CA LEU A 27 -8.07 -7.42 7.78
C LEU A 27 -8.63 -8.51 6.83
N PRO A 28 -8.69 -9.79 7.27
CA PRO A 28 -9.28 -10.86 6.48
C PRO A 28 -10.69 -10.52 5.96
N GLY A 29 -10.90 -10.67 4.64
CA GLY A 29 -12.19 -10.42 4.00
C GLY A 29 -12.64 -8.95 3.98
N GLN A 30 -11.76 -8.02 4.34
CA GLN A 30 -12.05 -6.58 4.34
C GLN A 30 -11.35 -5.86 3.19
N THR A 31 -11.86 -4.68 2.86
CA THR A 31 -11.26 -3.76 1.89
C THR A 31 -10.90 -2.45 2.60
N VAL A 32 -9.72 -1.92 2.31
CA VAL A 32 -9.31 -0.57 2.73
C VAL A 32 -9.33 0.32 1.49
N VAL A 33 -10.10 1.40 1.53
CA VAL A 33 -10.10 2.46 0.51
C VAL A 33 -9.13 3.55 0.95
N CYS A 34 -8.37 4.09 0.02
CA CYS A 34 -7.46 5.21 0.25
C CYS A 34 -7.24 6.01 -1.03
N ASP A 35 -6.93 7.29 -0.89
CA ASP A 35 -6.62 8.18 -2.00
C ASP A 35 -5.16 8.65 -1.90
N PHE A 36 -4.41 8.60 -3.00
CA PHE A 36 -3.06 9.17 -3.09
C PHE A 36 -2.96 10.09 -4.30
N ASP A 37 -2.09 11.08 -4.19
CA ASP A 37 -1.79 12.01 -5.28
C ASP A 37 -0.75 11.35 -6.19
N ALA A 38 -1.05 11.16 -7.48
CA ALA A 38 -0.12 10.56 -8.43
C ALA A 38 0.86 11.62 -9.00
N ASP A 39 1.64 12.23 -8.11
CA ASP A 39 2.53 13.37 -8.39
C ASP A 39 4.03 13.02 -8.46
N ASN A 40 4.37 11.73 -8.30
CA ASN A 40 5.73 11.20 -8.29
C ASN A 40 5.89 10.10 -9.37
N PRO A 41 6.02 10.46 -10.67
CA PRO A 41 6.05 9.50 -11.77
C PRO A 41 7.24 8.53 -11.64
N GLY A 42 7.00 7.24 -11.93
CA GLY A 42 8.00 6.20 -11.74
C GLY A 42 7.38 4.81 -11.56
N GLN A 43 8.17 3.91 -11.00
CA GLN A 43 7.73 2.57 -10.61
C GLN A 43 7.92 2.41 -9.09
N TRP A 44 6.84 2.13 -8.39
CA TRP A 44 6.80 2.07 -6.93
C TRP A 44 6.29 0.72 -6.47
N MET A 45 6.93 0.17 -5.44
CA MET A 45 6.50 -1.10 -4.88
C MET A 45 5.26 -0.89 -4.01
N VAL A 46 4.30 -1.81 -4.15
CA VAL A 46 3.20 -2.01 -3.20
C VAL A 46 3.36 -3.39 -2.60
N HIS A 47 3.52 -3.50 -1.29
CA HIS A 47 3.80 -4.79 -0.66
C HIS A 47 3.25 -4.91 0.75
N CYS A 48 3.17 -6.15 1.23
CA CYS A 48 2.94 -6.41 2.63
C CYS A 48 4.19 -6.03 3.45
N HIS A 49 4.02 -5.24 4.50
CA HIS A 49 5.07 -4.83 5.42
C HIS A 49 5.36 -5.89 6.51
N ASN A 50 4.80 -7.10 6.37
CA ASN A 50 5.29 -8.28 7.06
C ASN A 50 6.43 -8.88 6.22
N THR A 51 7.65 -8.85 6.74
CA THR A 51 8.86 -9.29 6.03
C THR A 51 8.74 -10.68 5.41
N TYR A 52 8.21 -11.66 6.14
CA TYR A 52 8.03 -13.02 5.63
C TYR A 52 7.11 -13.07 4.41
N HIS A 53 6.06 -12.24 4.37
CA HIS A 53 5.14 -12.17 3.24
C HIS A 53 5.76 -11.41 2.06
N ALA A 54 6.49 -10.33 2.33
CA ALA A 54 7.21 -9.58 1.30
C ALA A 54 8.22 -10.47 0.57
N GLU A 55 9.06 -11.19 1.32
CA GLU A 55 10.07 -12.10 0.80
C GLU A 55 9.45 -13.31 0.07
N ALA A 56 8.26 -13.74 0.49
CA ALA A 56 7.48 -14.77 -0.20
C ALA A 56 6.76 -14.25 -1.47
N GLY A 57 6.90 -12.98 -1.82
CA GLY A 57 6.38 -12.41 -3.07
C GLY A 57 5.03 -11.70 -2.96
N MET A 58 4.54 -11.38 -1.75
CA MET A 58 3.35 -10.53 -1.57
C MET A 58 3.68 -9.05 -1.84
N ALA A 59 4.01 -8.78 -3.09
CA ALA A 59 4.40 -7.49 -3.62
C ALA A 59 3.94 -7.35 -5.07
N THR A 60 3.76 -6.11 -5.50
CA THR A 60 3.52 -5.75 -6.90
C THR A 60 4.06 -4.34 -7.18
N THR A 61 3.98 -3.89 -8.43
CA THR A 61 4.47 -2.59 -8.88
C THR A 61 3.30 -1.72 -9.31
N LEU A 62 3.23 -0.51 -8.75
CA LEU A 62 2.43 0.59 -9.26
C LEU A 62 3.33 1.47 -10.13
N GLY A 63 3.05 1.53 -11.43
CA GLY A 63 3.81 2.34 -12.38
C GLY A 63 2.90 3.32 -13.12
N TYR A 64 3.34 4.58 -13.24
CA TYR A 64 2.64 5.58 -14.02
C TYR A 64 3.61 6.65 -14.58
N GLN A 65 3.17 7.29 -15.65
CA GLN A 65 3.87 8.37 -16.35
C GLN A 65 2.89 9.53 -16.55
N THR A 66 3.42 10.75 -16.66
CA THR A 66 2.66 11.97 -16.96
C THR A 66 2.51 12.21 -18.44
#